data_AF-A0A3D2A1B3-F1
#
_entry.id   AF-A0A3D2A1B3-F1
#
_cell.length_a   1.000
_cell.length_b   1.000
_cell.length_c   1.000
_cell.angle_alpha   90.00
_cell.angle_beta   90.00
_cell.angle_gamma   90.00
#
_symmetry.space_group_name_H-M   'P 1'
#
loop_
_entity.id
_entity.type
_entity.pdbx_description
1 polymer ?
#
loop_
_entity_poly.entity_id
_entity_poly.type
_entity_poly.pdbx_seq_one_letter_code
_entity_poly.pdbx_strand_id
1 'polypeptide(L)'
;MATKSERFASLGKIQQQHYERAVQAEREAQQVVDDIDVSIAKVREYQQDYQKNLHDLQDKRASSDQLMRMRSFIQQLMQMEVDQLRQRAEAQQRVSELHAKALQQSQKVRMNEKLVDQADTEYLAHLKKQDAKQMDAVASSMFARRIASV
;
A
#
# COMPACT_ATOMS: atom_id res chain seq x y z
N MET A 1 -28.08 9.19 19.68
CA MET A 1 -27.99 9.16 18.20
C MET A 1 -26.64 9.75 17.83
N ALA A 2 -25.73 8.99 17.22
CA ALA A 2 -24.41 9.52 16.83
C ALA A 2 -24.54 10.62 15.78
N THR A 3 -23.76 11.70 15.93
CA THR A 3 -23.74 12.85 15.00
C THR A 3 -23.22 12.44 13.62
N LYS A 4 -23.51 13.24 12.58
CA LYS A 4 -23.03 12.98 11.22
C LYS A 4 -21.49 12.88 11.17
N SER A 5 -20.81 13.76 11.91
CA SER A 5 -19.35 13.77 12.06
C SER A 5 -18.84 12.49 12.73
N GLU A 6 -19.44 12.05 13.85
CA GLU A 6 -19.05 10.80 14.54
C GLU A 6 -19.17 9.56 13.65
N ARG A 7 -20.15 9.52 12.76
CA ARG A 7 -20.33 8.42 11.79
C ARG A 7 -19.24 8.44 10.71
N PHE A 8 -18.86 9.61 10.21
CA PHE A 8 -17.75 9.70 9.26
C PHE A 8 -16.41 9.37 9.92
N ALA A 9 -16.16 9.87 11.13
CA ALA A 9 -14.96 9.57 11.90
C ALA A 9 -14.80 8.06 12.17
N SER A 10 -15.88 7.34 12.49
CA SER A 10 -15.83 5.89 12.67
C SER A 10 -15.56 5.14 11.36
N LEU A 11 -16.17 5.56 10.26
CA LEU A 11 -15.87 5.04 8.92
C LEU A 11 -14.41 5.34 8.52
N GLY A 12 -13.88 6.50 8.90
CA GLY A 12 -12.50 6.90 8.64
C GLY A 12 -11.50 5.96 9.31
N LYS A 13 -11.76 5.56 10.57
CA LYS A 13 -10.94 4.54 11.26
C LYS A 13 -10.92 3.21 10.52
N ILE A 14 -12.07 2.75 10.02
CA ILE A 14 -12.16 1.49 9.26
C ILE A 14 -11.36 1.60 7.96
N GLN A 15 -11.51 2.72 7.24
CA GLN A 15 -10.79 2.96 5.99
C GLN A 15 -9.28 3.07 6.20
N GLN A 16 -8.84 3.71 7.29
CA GLN A 16 -7.44 3.79 7.68
C GLN A 16 -6.85 2.40 7.92
N GLN A 17 -7.56 1.52 8.64
CA GLN A 17 -7.13 0.13 8.83
C GLN A 17 -7.04 -0.64 7.51
N HIS A 18 -7.98 -0.44 6.58
CA HIS A 18 -7.91 -1.06 5.26
C HIS A 18 -6.73 -0.55 4.44
N TYR A 19 -6.41 0.74 4.54
CA TYR A 19 -5.24 1.32 3.90
C TYR A 19 -3.94 0.74 4.48
N GLU A 20 -3.80 0.66 5.80
CA GLU A 20 -2.63 0.07 6.47
C GLU A 20 -2.41 -1.39 6.06
N ARG A 21 -3.48 -2.19 6.00
CA ARG A 21 -3.41 -3.57 5.50
C ARG A 21 -2.99 -3.65 4.04
N ALA A 22 -3.45 -2.73 3.19
CA ALA A 22 -3.09 -2.71 1.78
C ALA A 22 -1.60 -2.38 1.59
N VAL A 23 -1.08 -1.39 2.35
CA VAL A 23 0.35 -1.03 2.34
C VAL A 23 1.21 -2.18 2.87
N GLN A 24 0.75 -2.87 3.92
CA GLN A 24 1.48 -4.02 4.45
C GLN A 24 1.56 -5.17 3.42
N ALA A 25 0.45 -5.48 2.75
CA ALA A 25 0.45 -6.48 1.69
C ALA A 25 1.35 -6.12 0.50
N GLU A 26 1.40 -4.83 0.12
CA GLU A 26 2.32 -4.32 -0.90
C GLU A 26 3.79 -4.53 -0.49
N ARG A 27 4.14 -4.21 0.76
CA ARG A 27 5.50 -4.43 1.30
C ARG A 27 5.90 -5.90 1.31
N GLU A 28 5.00 -6.77 1.74
CA GLU A 28 5.24 -8.22 1.72
C GLU A 28 5.46 -8.74 0.29
N ALA A 29 4.70 -8.24 -0.69
CA ALA A 29 4.91 -8.59 -2.09
C ALA A 29 6.24 -8.04 -2.63
N GLN A 30 6.65 -6.84 -2.21
CA GLN A 30 7.95 -6.28 -2.58
C GLN A 30 9.10 -7.11 -2.02
N GLN A 31 8.98 -7.58 -0.77
CA GLN A 31 9.99 -8.45 -0.17
C GLN A 31 10.20 -9.74 -0.97
N VAL A 32 9.14 -10.30 -1.55
CA VAL A 32 9.25 -11.47 -2.45
C VAL A 32 10.08 -11.14 -3.70
N VAL A 33 9.91 -9.95 -4.28
CA VAL A 33 10.75 -9.51 -5.41
C VAL A 33 12.21 -9.40 -4.99
N ASP A 34 12.47 -8.79 -3.83
CA ASP A 34 13.83 -8.60 -3.31
C ASP A 34 14.51 -9.95 -3.03
N ASP A 35 13.78 -10.93 -2.48
CA ASP A 35 14.28 -12.29 -2.24
C ASP A 35 14.61 -13.02 -3.56
N ILE A 36 13.78 -12.83 -4.61
CA ILE A 36 14.04 -13.37 -5.95
C ILE A 36 15.30 -12.72 -6.54
N ASP A 37 15.48 -11.40 -6.39
CA ASP A 37 16.65 -10.69 -6.88
C ASP A 37 17.96 -11.19 -6.23
N VAL A 38 17.93 -11.45 -4.92
CA VAL A 38 19.05 -12.10 -4.22
C VAL A 38 19.31 -13.52 -4.75
N SER A 39 18.26 -14.28 -5.05
CA SER A 39 18.39 -15.64 -5.60
C SER A 39 19.01 -15.64 -7.00
N ILE A 40 18.55 -14.75 -7.88
CA ILE A 40 19.09 -14.58 -9.24
C ILE A 40 20.57 -14.21 -9.19
N ALA A 41 20.95 -13.29 -8.30
CA ALA A 41 22.34 -12.90 -8.12
C ALA A 41 23.23 -14.11 -7.76
N LYS A 42 22.78 -14.98 -6.85
CA LYS A 42 23.50 -16.21 -6.50
C LYS A 42 23.57 -17.21 -7.66
N VAL A 43 22.50 -17.37 -8.44
CA VAL A 43 22.52 -18.25 -9.62
C VAL A 43 23.55 -17.77 -10.63
N ARG A 44 23.65 -16.46 -10.86
CA ARG A 44 24.65 -15.86 -11.76
C ARG A 44 26.08 -16.06 -11.26
N GLU A 45 26.31 -15.90 -9.96
CA GLU A 45 27.60 -16.19 -9.34
C GLU A 45 28.01 -17.65 -9.59
N TYR A 46 27.11 -18.61 -9.34
CA TYR A 46 27.37 -20.00 -9.63
C TYR A 46 27.64 -20.23 -11.12
N GLN A 47 26.84 -19.66 -12.03
CA GLN A 47 27.09 -19.80 -13.47
C GLN A 47 28.51 -19.36 -13.84
N GLN A 48 28.99 -18.23 -13.30
CA GLN A 48 30.34 -17.73 -13.56
C GLN A 48 31.41 -18.68 -13.02
N ASP A 49 31.26 -19.16 -11.78
CA ASP A 49 32.19 -20.11 -11.17
C ASP A 49 32.27 -21.42 -11.95
N TYR A 50 31.13 -21.96 -12.36
CA TYR A 50 31.08 -23.20 -13.13
C TYR A 50 31.58 -23.04 -14.57
N GLN A 51 31.39 -21.87 -15.18
CA GLN A 51 32.01 -21.55 -16.47
C GLN A 51 33.54 -21.50 -16.37
N LYS A 52 34.08 -20.90 -15.31
CA LYS A 52 35.52 -20.92 -15.04
C LYS A 52 36.03 -22.35 -14.82
N ASN A 53 35.32 -23.14 -14.03
CA ASN A 53 35.66 -24.55 -13.81
C ASN A 53 35.61 -25.37 -15.12
N LEU A 54 34.68 -25.07 -16.02
CA LEU A 54 34.62 -25.72 -17.33
C LEU A 54 35.86 -25.41 -18.16
N HIS A 55 36.34 -24.16 -18.18
CA HIS A 55 37.59 -23.80 -18.84
C HIS A 55 38.79 -24.52 -18.23
N ASP A 56 38.90 -24.53 -16.90
CA ASP A 56 39.99 -25.24 -16.20
C ASP A 56 39.99 -26.75 -16.52
N LEU A 57 38.81 -27.37 -16.65
CA LEU A 57 38.69 -28.79 -17.05
C LEU A 57 39.10 -29.03 -18.51
N GLN A 58 38.80 -28.09 -19.41
CA GLN A 58 39.22 -28.15 -20.80
C GLN A 58 40.75 -28.07 -20.92
N ASP A 59 41.37 -27.16 -20.18
CA ASP A 59 42.83 -26.98 -20.18
C ASP A 59 43.55 -28.21 -19.61
N LYS A 60 42.97 -28.84 -18.58
CA LYS A 60 43.50 -30.08 -17.98
C LYS A 60 43.19 -31.34 -18.78
N ARG A 61 42.59 -31.23 -19.97
CA ARG A 61 42.18 -32.36 -20.84
C ARG A 61 41.33 -33.39 -20.08
N ALA A 62 40.37 -32.91 -19.29
CA ALA A 62 39.38 -33.74 -18.61
C ALA A 62 38.60 -34.63 -19.60
N SER A 63 38.01 -35.71 -19.10
CA SER A 63 37.27 -36.64 -19.96
C SER A 63 36.03 -36.00 -20.59
N SER A 64 35.60 -36.51 -21.75
CA SER A 64 34.38 -36.04 -22.42
C SER A 64 33.17 -36.06 -21.49
N ASP A 65 33.02 -37.10 -20.68
CA ASP A 65 31.91 -37.23 -19.72
C ASP A 65 31.94 -36.15 -18.64
N GLN A 66 33.14 -35.78 -18.14
CA GLN A 66 33.28 -34.69 -17.18
C GLN A 66 32.87 -33.35 -17.79
N LEU A 67 33.30 -33.08 -19.02
CA LEU A 67 32.94 -31.87 -19.75
C LEU A 67 31.45 -31.82 -20.09
N MET A 68 30.83 -32.95 -20.46
CA MET A 68 29.39 -33.02 -20.74
C MET A 68 28.57 -32.77 -19.47
N ARG A 69 28.90 -33.43 -18.36
CA ARG A 69 28.22 -33.20 -17.07
C ARG A 69 28.29 -31.75 -16.63
N MET A 70 29.46 -31.13 -16.75
CA MET A 70 29.64 -29.71 -16.39
C MET A 70 28.79 -28.79 -17.27
N ARG A 71 28.75 -29.02 -18.59
CA ARG A 71 27.89 -28.24 -19.51
C ARG A 71 26.41 -28.42 -19.19
N SER A 72 25.96 -29.63 -18.93
CA SER A 72 24.57 -29.90 -18.54
C SER A 72 24.20 -29.18 -17.24
N PHE A 73 25.10 -29.15 -16.26
CA PHE A 73 24.88 -28.42 -15.02
C PHE A 73 24.76 -26.90 -15.25
N ILE A 74 25.65 -26.31 -16.05
CA ILE A 74 25.57 -24.89 -16.43
C ILE A 74 24.24 -24.60 -17.15
N GLN A 75 23.81 -25.46 -18.07
CA GLN A 75 22.51 -25.32 -18.74
C GLN A 75 21.33 -25.34 -17.76
N GLN A 76 21.38 -26.19 -16.73
CA GLN A 76 20.36 -26.19 -15.67
C GLN A 76 20.35 -24.89 -14.87
N LEU A 77 21.52 -24.33 -14.55
CA LEU A 77 21.62 -23.03 -13.89
C LEU A 77 21.05 -21.90 -14.76
N MET A 78 21.28 -21.93 -16.07
CA MET A 78 20.70 -20.96 -17.01
C MET A 78 19.17 -21.08 -17.07
N GLN A 79 18.63 -22.30 -17.11
CA GLN A 79 17.19 -22.52 -17.09
C GLN A 79 16.56 -22.00 -15.78
N MET A 80 17.20 -22.28 -14.65
CA MET A 80 16.76 -21.78 -13.35
C MET A 80 16.75 -20.25 -13.28
N GLU A 81 17.74 -19.56 -13.86
CA GLU A 81 17.72 -18.09 -13.95
C GLU A 81 16.53 -17.59 -14.78
N VAL A 82 16.27 -18.20 -15.94
CA VAL A 82 15.12 -17.84 -16.79
C VAL A 82 13.80 -18.01 -16.04
N ASP A 83 13.65 -19.11 -15.30
CA ASP A 83 12.45 -19.38 -14.52
C ASP A 83 12.30 -18.36 -13.37
N GLN A 84 13.39 -18.01 -12.68
CA GLN A 84 13.38 -16.98 -11.64
C GLN A 84 13.07 -15.58 -12.20
N LEU A 85 13.57 -15.24 -13.38
CA LEU A 85 13.25 -13.98 -14.04
C LEU A 85 11.76 -13.89 -14.40
N ARG A 86 11.14 -15.01 -14.80
CA ARG A 86 9.69 -15.08 -15.02
C ARG A 86 8.93 -14.90 -13.71
N GLN A 87 9.32 -15.61 -12.64
CA GLN A 87 8.71 -15.45 -11.31
C GLN A 87 8.83 -14.02 -10.79
N ARG A 88 9.99 -13.38 -11.01
CA ARG A 88 10.21 -11.97 -10.70
C ARG A 88 9.22 -11.06 -11.42
N ALA A 89 9.00 -11.26 -12.71
CA ALA A 89 8.07 -10.46 -13.49
C ALA A 89 6.63 -10.60 -12.97
N GLU A 90 6.20 -11.82 -12.65
CA GLU A 90 4.90 -12.10 -12.06
C GLU A 90 4.75 -11.45 -10.66
N ALA A 91 5.78 -11.56 -9.81
CA ALA A 91 5.81 -10.91 -8.50
C ALA A 91 5.76 -9.38 -8.62
N GLN A 92 6.48 -8.80 -9.59
CA GLN A 92 6.46 -7.35 -9.85
C GLN A 92 5.07 -6.88 -10.31
N GLN A 93 4.38 -7.66 -11.15
CA GLN A 93 3.01 -7.36 -11.54
C GLN A 93 2.09 -7.35 -10.30
N ARG A 94 2.24 -8.33 -9.42
CA ARG A 94 1.48 -8.38 -8.16
C ARG A 94 1.75 -7.19 -7.26
N VAL A 95 3.00 -6.73 -7.16
CA VAL A 95 3.35 -5.48 -6.45
C VAL A 95 2.60 -4.30 -7.07
N SER A 96 2.61 -4.16 -8.39
CA SER A 96 1.90 -3.08 -9.08
C SER A 96 0.39 -3.09 -8.80
N GLU A 97 -0.24 -4.27 -8.79
CA GLU A 97 -1.66 -4.41 -8.45
C GLU A 97 -1.97 -4.04 -7.00
N LEU A 98 -1.10 -4.44 -6.06
CA LEU A 98 -1.24 -4.11 -4.66
C LEU A 98 -1.01 -2.62 -4.39
N HIS A 99 -0.04 -2.02 -5.07
CA HIS A 99 0.20 -0.57 -5.04
C HIS A 99 -1.03 0.21 -5.50
N ALA A 100 -1.66 -0.21 -6.62
CA ALA A 100 -2.89 0.41 -7.11
C ALA A 100 -4.04 0.30 -6.08
N LYS A 101 -4.16 -0.85 -5.40
CA LYS A 101 -5.15 -1.04 -4.31
C LYS A 101 -4.85 -0.13 -3.11
N ALA A 102 -3.59 -0.04 -2.68
CA ALA A 102 -3.18 0.83 -1.58
C ALA A 102 -3.48 2.30 -1.90
N LEU A 103 -3.19 2.75 -3.13
CA LEU A 103 -3.52 4.09 -3.61
C LEU A 103 -5.02 4.35 -3.58
N GLN A 104 -5.84 3.40 -4.04
CA GLN A 104 -7.29 3.53 -4.00
C GLN A 104 -7.81 3.64 -2.56
N GLN A 105 -7.26 2.88 -1.61
CA GLN A 105 -7.64 2.98 -0.20
C GLN A 105 -7.20 4.32 0.40
N SER A 106 -6.00 4.81 0.06
CA SER A 106 -5.52 6.14 0.47
C SER A 106 -6.48 7.26 0.03
N GLN A 107 -6.97 7.19 -1.21
CA GLN A 107 -7.95 8.15 -1.73
C GLN A 107 -9.26 8.11 -0.94
N LYS A 108 -9.73 6.92 -0.52
CA LYS A 108 -10.94 6.78 0.30
C LYS A 108 -10.76 7.43 1.68
N VAL A 109 -9.62 7.19 2.33
CA VAL A 109 -9.27 7.83 3.61
C VAL A 109 -9.31 9.35 3.48
N ARG A 110 -8.63 9.93 2.47
CA ARG A 110 -8.64 11.37 2.21
C ARG A 110 -10.03 11.94 1.94
N MET A 111 -10.87 11.17 1.23
CA MET A 111 -12.24 11.59 0.98
C MET A 111 -13.07 11.59 2.26
N ASN A 112 -12.85 10.63 3.15
CA ASN A 112 -13.54 10.58 4.43
C ASN A 112 -13.13 11.73 5.35
N GLU A 113 -11.85 12.08 5.43
CA GLU A 113 -11.38 13.26 6.16
C GLU A 113 -12.14 14.52 5.72
N LYS A 114 -12.29 14.73 4.41
CA LYS A 114 -13.09 15.85 3.87
C LYS A 114 -14.55 15.80 4.27
N LEU A 115 -15.16 14.61 4.36
CA LEU A 115 -16.54 14.45 4.79
C LEU A 115 -16.71 14.76 6.29
N VAL A 116 -15.72 14.43 7.12
CA VAL A 116 -15.69 14.82 8.54
C VAL A 116 -15.63 16.35 8.65
N ASP A 117 -14.69 17.00 7.95
CA ASP A 117 -14.55 18.47 7.97
C ASP A 117 -15.84 19.17 7.51
N GLN A 118 -16.49 18.65 6.47
CA GLN A 118 -17.78 19.16 5.99
C GLN A 118 -18.89 18.99 7.04
N ALA A 119 -18.96 17.85 7.71
CA ALA A 119 -19.95 17.62 8.76
C ALA A 119 -19.73 18.54 9.97
N ASP A 120 -18.48 18.80 10.35
CA ASP A 120 -18.13 19.69 11.45
C ASP A 120 -18.45 21.15 11.12
N THR A 121 -18.14 21.60 9.92
CA THR A 121 -18.48 22.97 9.46
C THR A 121 -19.99 23.18 9.36
N GLU A 122 -20.75 22.21 8.86
CA GLU A 122 -22.22 22.22 8.86
C GLU A 122 -22.79 22.30 10.28
N TYR A 123 -22.23 21.52 11.21
CA TYR A 123 -22.65 21.50 12.61
C TYR A 123 -22.41 22.84 13.30
N LEU A 124 -21.22 23.43 13.12
CA LEU A 124 -20.89 24.76 13.65
C LEU A 124 -21.81 25.85 13.06
N ALA A 125 -22.14 25.76 11.77
CA ALA A 125 -23.08 26.70 11.14
C ALA A 125 -24.50 26.56 11.71
N HIS A 126 -24.94 25.33 12.01
CA HIS A 126 -26.22 25.08 12.66
C HIS A 126 -26.25 25.68 14.08
N LEU A 127 -25.22 25.44 14.89
CA LEU A 127 -25.10 26.02 16.24
C LEU A 127 -25.17 27.55 16.21
N LYS A 128 -24.39 28.20 15.34
CA LYS A 128 -24.44 29.66 15.18
C LYS A 128 -25.84 30.19 14.83
N LYS A 129 -26.57 29.49 13.96
CA LYS A 129 -27.95 29.86 13.62
C LYS A 129 -28.91 29.67 14.78
N GLN A 130 -28.71 28.63 15.59
CA GLN A 130 -29.53 28.37 16.77
C GLN A 130 -29.28 29.42 17.86
N ASP A 131 -28.02 29.76 18.12
CA ASP A 131 -27.65 30.81 19.08
C ASP A 131 -28.22 32.16 18.67
N ALA A 132 -28.13 32.52 17.38
CA ALA A 132 -28.72 33.76 16.86
C ALA A 132 -30.24 33.82 17.09
N LYS A 133 -30.96 32.71 16.87
CA LYS A 133 -32.41 32.62 17.16
C LYS A 133 -32.72 32.74 18.65
N GLN A 134 -31.90 32.15 19.52
CA GLN A 134 -32.09 32.26 20.97
C GLN A 134 -31.85 33.69 21.46
N MET A 135 -30.81 34.36 20.96
CA MET A 135 -30.52 35.77 21.29
C MET A 135 -31.65 36.70 20.84
N ASP A 136 -32.20 36.48 19.64
CA ASP A 136 -33.34 37.25 19.13
C ASP A 136 -34.62 37.02 19.96
N ALA A 137 -34.90 35.76 20.34
CA ALA A 137 -36.02 35.44 21.22
C ALA A 137 -35.88 36.08 22.61
N VAL A 138 -34.67 36.07 23.17
CA VAL A 138 -34.36 36.71 24.45
C VAL A 138 -34.51 38.22 24.37
N ALA A 139 -33.96 38.87 23.34
CA ALA A 139 -34.13 40.30 23.10
C ALA A 139 -35.61 40.68 22.97
N SER A 140 -36.36 39.95 22.14
CA SER A 140 -37.80 40.15 21.96
C SER A 140 -38.58 40.02 23.28
N SER A 141 -38.23 39.04 24.12
CA SER A 141 -38.86 38.85 25.43
C SER A 141 -38.55 39.99 26.42
N MET A 142 -37.34 40.55 26.38
CA MET A 142 -36.96 41.70 27.20
C MET A 142 -37.70 42.96 26.77
N PHE A 143 -37.82 43.20 25.46
CA PHE A 143 -38.61 44.32 24.93
C PHE A 143 -40.09 44.19 25.32
N ALA A 144 -40.68 43.00 25.17
CA ALA A 144 -42.08 42.76 25.55
C ALA A 144 -42.34 43.01 27.04
N ARG A 145 -41.44 42.57 27.94
CA ARG A 145 -41.56 42.85 29.38
C ARG A 145 -41.46 44.34 29.70
N ARG A 146 -40.58 45.06 29.01
CA ARG A 146 -40.38 46.51 29.24
C ARG A 146 -41.58 47.35 28.80
N ILE A 147 -42.31 46.92 27.78
CA ILE A 147 -43.57 47.54 27.35
C ILE A 147 -44.70 47.23 28.34
N ALA A 148 -44.77 46.01 28.87
CA ALA A 148 -45.81 45.61 29.81
C ALA A 148 -45.66 46.19 31.24
N SER A 149 -44.51 46.80 31.56
CA SER A 149 -44.22 47.44 32.84
C SER A 149 -44.38 48.96 32.85
N VAL A 150 -44.87 49.54 31.75
CA VAL A 150 -45.22 50.97 31.59
C VAL A 150 -46.73 51.08 31.54
#